data_AF-A0A1G4AUT0-F1
#
_entry.id   AF-A0A1G4AUT0-F1
#
_cell.length_a   1.000
_cell.length_b   1.000
_cell.length_c   1.000
_cell.angle_alpha   90.00
_cell.angle_beta   90.00
_cell.angle_gamma   90.00
#
_symmetry.space_group_name_H-M   'P 1'
#
loop_
_entity.id
_entity.type
_entity.pdbx_description
1 polymer ?
#
loop_
_entity_poly.entity_id
_entity_poly.type
_entity_poly.pdbx_seq_one_letter_code
_entity_poly.pdbx_strand_id
1 'polypeptide(L)'
;MYRLNDEFDSFNALIFKSSGASAANELRKWYNGELYNHRTAAYGLLNWGQIDIQAQAEIIALAEAEFGDSTYPIDKKKIEFLKGGIFPDYELIFDVKYIGTAGYPGSDKYITVSSTVMNALSQGNVHINPANPIGKPFIDHRFFSNEHDINLASRASSLRLREFAVNTVTSFYHPVGTFSLLREAEDHIVDAYLLVYGT
;
A
#
# COMPACT_ATOMS: atom_id res chain seq x y z
N MET A 1 12.49 -7.00 4.33
CA MET A 1 12.95 -8.12 3.48
C MET A 1 13.80 -9.06 4.31
N TYR A 2 13.59 -10.37 4.15
CA TYR A 2 14.27 -11.38 4.95
C TYR A 2 14.89 -12.45 4.04
N ARG A 3 16.12 -12.86 4.35
CA ARG A 3 16.76 -13.99 3.69
C ARG A 3 16.14 -15.28 4.19
N LEU A 4 15.76 -16.16 3.28
CA LEU A 4 15.22 -17.48 3.59
C LEU A 4 16.35 -18.45 3.97
N ASN A 5 16.04 -19.43 4.82
CA ASN A 5 16.93 -20.54 5.09
C ASN A 5 17.03 -21.47 3.86
N ASP A 6 17.92 -22.46 3.91
CA ASP A 6 18.13 -23.37 2.77
C ASP A 6 16.94 -24.30 2.48
N GLU A 7 16.09 -24.56 3.49
CA GLU A 7 14.92 -25.45 3.41
C GLU A 7 13.78 -24.85 2.57
N PHE A 8 13.70 -23.51 2.50
CA PHE A 8 12.72 -22.81 1.67
C PHE A 8 13.31 -22.39 0.33
N ASP A 9 12.48 -22.31 -0.70
CA ASP A 9 12.86 -21.79 -2.02
C ASP A 9 12.24 -20.42 -2.30
N SER A 10 12.76 -19.70 -3.29
CA SER A 10 12.22 -18.42 -3.74
C SER A 10 12.24 -18.27 -5.26
N PHE A 11 11.41 -17.37 -5.78
CA PHE A 11 11.31 -17.10 -7.21
C PHE A 11 12.51 -16.28 -7.74
N ASN A 12 13.47 -15.91 -6.88
CA ASN A 12 14.65 -15.14 -7.28
C ASN A 12 15.44 -15.81 -8.38
N ALA A 13 15.58 -17.14 -8.34
CA ALA A 13 16.33 -17.88 -9.36
C ALA A 13 15.65 -17.82 -10.74
N LEU A 14 14.32 -17.68 -10.80
CA LEU A 14 13.58 -17.53 -12.05
C LEU A 14 13.72 -16.13 -12.64
N ILE A 15 13.86 -15.11 -11.78
CA ILE A 15 13.84 -13.70 -12.18
C ILE A 15 15.27 -13.18 -12.43
N PHE A 16 16.22 -13.52 -11.58
CA PHE A 16 17.54 -12.87 -11.53
C PHE A 16 18.71 -13.74 -12.03
N LYS A 17 18.52 -15.05 -12.28
CA LYS A 17 19.60 -15.86 -12.89
C LYS A 17 19.60 -15.71 -14.41
N SER A 18 20.61 -15.02 -14.92
CA SER A 18 20.79 -14.72 -16.34
C SER A 18 20.92 -15.93 -17.25
N SER A 19 21.31 -17.11 -16.74
CA SER A 19 21.43 -18.32 -17.56
C SER A 19 20.10 -18.85 -18.09
N GLY A 20 18.96 -18.43 -17.51
CA GLY A 20 17.63 -18.91 -17.88
C GLY A 20 17.37 -20.39 -17.56
N ALA A 21 18.35 -21.12 -17.01
CA ALA A 21 18.24 -22.56 -16.78
C ALA A 21 17.08 -22.92 -15.83
N SER A 22 16.86 -22.13 -14.77
CA SER A 22 15.73 -22.30 -13.86
C SER A 22 14.39 -22.09 -14.59
N ALA A 23 14.26 -21.02 -15.38
CA ALA A 23 13.03 -20.74 -16.14
C ALA A 23 12.74 -21.83 -17.19
N ALA A 24 13.77 -22.28 -17.92
CA ALA A 24 13.64 -23.36 -18.91
C ALA A 24 13.22 -24.70 -18.26
N ASN A 25 13.74 -24.99 -17.06
CA ASN A 25 13.33 -26.16 -16.30
C ASN A 25 11.88 -26.09 -15.86
N GLU A 26 11.41 -24.95 -15.33
CA GLU A 26 10.00 -24.80 -14.92
C GLU A 26 9.05 -24.84 -16.13
N LEU A 27 9.44 -24.26 -17.27
CA LEU A 27 8.66 -24.37 -18.51
C LEU A 27 8.54 -25.83 -18.99
N ARG A 28 9.61 -26.61 -18.87
CA ARG A 28 9.59 -28.05 -19.22
C ARG A 28 8.67 -28.85 -18.30
N LYS A 29 8.66 -28.55 -17.00
CA LYS A 29 7.70 -29.16 -16.06
C LYS A 29 6.27 -28.88 -16.49
N TRP A 30 5.98 -27.62 -16.84
CA TRP A 30 4.65 -27.25 -17.34
C TRP A 30 4.23 -28.05 -18.58
N TYR A 31 5.12 -28.23 -19.56
CA TYR A 31 4.86 -29.09 -20.73
C TYR A 31 4.56 -30.55 -20.36
N ASN A 32 5.13 -31.04 -19.26
CA ASN A 32 4.92 -32.41 -18.76
C ASN A 32 3.67 -32.53 -17.87
N GLY A 33 2.86 -31.48 -17.72
CA GLY A 33 1.69 -31.46 -16.84
C GLY A 33 2.03 -31.28 -15.36
N GLU A 34 3.29 -30.98 -15.03
CA GLU A 34 3.71 -30.59 -13.68
C GLU A 34 3.56 -29.08 -13.52
N LEU A 35 2.68 -28.65 -12.62
CA LEU A 35 2.47 -27.21 -12.38
C LEU A 35 3.50 -26.71 -11.36
N TYR A 36 4.47 -25.89 -11.79
CA TYR A 36 5.17 -25.02 -10.84
C TYR A 36 4.21 -23.93 -10.41
N ASN A 37 3.68 -24.09 -9.21
CA ASN A 37 2.65 -23.20 -8.74
C ASN A 37 3.28 -21.88 -8.28
N HIS A 38 3.18 -20.83 -9.10
CA HIS A 38 3.34 -19.45 -8.63
C HIS A 38 2.15 -19.07 -7.75
N ARG A 39 2.04 -19.71 -6.58
CA ARG A 39 0.97 -19.44 -5.59
C ARG A 39 1.37 -18.39 -4.55
N THR A 40 2.43 -17.62 -4.81
CA THR A 40 3.18 -16.91 -3.77
C THR A 40 3.04 -15.41 -3.89
N ALA A 41 1.83 -14.96 -3.63
CA ALA A 41 1.64 -13.85 -2.73
C ALA A 41 0.52 -14.25 -1.76
N ALA A 42 0.87 -14.45 -0.49
CA ALA A 42 -0.15 -14.53 0.54
C ALA A 42 -0.55 -13.09 0.88
N TYR A 43 -1.82 -12.78 0.69
CA TYR A 43 -2.40 -11.48 0.99
C TYR A 43 -3.22 -11.60 2.27
N GLY A 44 -3.00 -10.67 3.19
CA GLY A 44 -3.86 -10.47 4.35
C GLY A 44 -4.45 -9.07 4.30
N LEU A 45 -5.77 -8.97 4.21
CA LEU A 45 -6.49 -7.72 4.48
C LEU A 45 -6.95 -7.78 5.93
N LEU A 46 -6.36 -6.94 6.76
CA LEU A 46 -6.40 -7.10 8.21
C LEU A 46 -6.86 -5.82 8.89
N ASN A 47 -7.62 -6.01 9.97
CA ASN A 47 -8.00 -4.95 10.90
C ASN A 47 -7.11 -5.06 12.16
N TRP A 48 -6.72 -3.95 12.78
CA TRP A 48 -5.84 -4.02 13.95
C TRP A 48 -6.50 -4.73 15.14
N GLY A 49 -7.81 -4.61 15.32
CA GLY A 49 -8.55 -5.31 16.37
C GLY A 49 -8.44 -6.84 16.29
N GLN A 50 -8.12 -7.41 15.12
CA GLN A 50 -7.89 -8.84 14.95
C GLN A 50 -6.53 -9.31 15.50
N ILE A 51 -5.61 -8.38 15.74
CA ILE A 51 -4.19 -8.67 15.99
C ILE A 51 -3.74 -8.04 17.30
N ASP A 52 -4.11 -6.78 17.53
CA ASP A 52 -3.80 -5.99 18.70
C ASP A 52 -4.91 -4.95 18.96
N ILE A 53 -5.78 -5.26 19.92
CA ILE A 53 -6.91 -4.41 20.33
C ILE A 53 -6.42 -3.07 20.88
N GLN A 54 -5.27 -3.03 21.57
CA GLN A 54 -4.72 -1.78 22.09
C GLN A 54 -4.23 -0.91 20.94
N ALA A 55 -3.56 -1.49 19.95
CA ALA A 55 -3.16 -0.75 18.75
C ALA A 55 -4.36 -0.15 18.02
N GLN A 56 -5.46 -0.89 17.87
CA GLN A 56 -6.69 -0.36 17.27
C GLN A 56 -7.19 0.89 18.01
N ALA A 57 -7.22 0.85 19.34
CA ALA A 57 -7.69 1.99 20.14
C ALA A 57 -6.77 3.22 19.96
N GLU A 58 -5.46 3.03 19.92
CA GLU A 58 -4.48 4.11 19.70
C GLU A 58 -4.60 4.72 18.31
N ILE A 59 -4.81 3.90 17.27
CA ILE A 59 -5.01 4.35 15.89
C ILE A 59 -6.32 5.14 15.76
N ILE A 60 -7.41 4.65 16.35
CA ILE A 60 -8.70 5.36 16.37
C ILE A 60 -8.54 6.71 17.07
N ALA A 61 -7.85 6.75 18.22
CA ALA A 61 -7.62 8.00 18.94
C ALA A 61 -6.84 9.04 18.11
N LEU A 62 -5.84 8.59 17.33
CA LEU A 62 -5.12 9.48 16.39
C LEU A 62 -6.04 10.02 15.29
N ALA A 63 -6.91 9.17 14.73
CA ALA A 63 -7.87 9.60 13.72
C ALA A 63 -8.91 10.58 14.28
N GLU A 64 -9.40 10.35 15.51
CA GLU A 64 -10.33 11.25 16.20
C GLU A 64 -9.67 12.58 16.58
N ALA A 65 -8.40 12.57 16.97
CA ALA A 65 -7.67 13.80 17.28
C ALA A 65 -7.53 14.71 16.05
N GLU A 66 -7.37 14.13 14.86
CA GLU A 66 -7.27 14.89 13.61
C GLU A 66 -8.65 15.32 13.07
N PHE A 67 -9.60 14.39 13.02
CA PHE A 67 -10.83 14.55 12.25
C PHE A 67 -12.12 14.48 13.08
N GLY A 68 -12.04 14.32 14.39
CA GLY A 68 -13.21 14.17 15.27
C GLY A 68 -14.18 15.34 15.21
N ASP A 69 -13.64 16.55 15.03
CA ASP A 69 -14.42 17.79 14.89
C ASP A 69 -14.69 18.17 13.42
N SER A 70 -14.25 17.37 12.45
CA SER A 70 -14.46 17.66 11.04
C SER A 70 -15.94 17.67 10.69
N THR A 71 -16.38 18.70 9.97
CA THR A 71 -17.74 18.79 9.45
C THR A 71 -17.92 18.02 8.14
N TYR A 72 -16.82 17.68 7.46
CA TYR A 72 -16.82 17.02 6.15
C TYR A 72 -17.38 15.59 6.24
N PRO A 73 -18.35 15.21 5.37
CA PRO A 73 -18.94 13.88 5.38
C PRO A 73 -17.94 12.74 5.17
N ILE A 74 -16.87 12.96 4.39
CA ILE A 74 -15.83 11.94 4.13
C ILE A 74 -15.09 11.60 5.42
N ASP A 75 -14.67 12.61 6.17
CA ASP A 75 -13.85 12.42 7.37
C ASP A 75 -14.64 11.67 8.44
N LYS A 76 -15.92 12.05 8.62
CA LYS A 76 -16.86 11.33 9.49
C LYS A 76 -16.99 9.87 9.07
N LYS A 77 -17.09 9.60 7.77
CA LYS A 77 -17.22 8.23 7.24
C LYS A 77 -15.94 7.42 7.39
N LYS A 78 -14.77 8.03 7.22
CA LYS A 78 -13.46 7.39 7.49
C LYS A 78 -13.35 6.98 8.96
N ILE A 79 -13.69 7.86 9.91
CA ILE A 79 -13.71 7.54 11.34
C ILE A 79 -14.71 6.42 11.63
N GLU A 80 -15.91 6.47 11.05
CA GLU A 80 -16.93 5.42 11.20
C GLU A 80 -16.40 4.06 10.74
N PHE A 81 -15.71 4.00 9.59
CA PHE A 81 -15.12 2.78 9.06
C PHE A 81 -14.01 2.23 9.95
N LEU A 82 -13.11 3.09 10.44
CA LEU A 82 -12.05 2.73 11.38
C LEU A 82 -12.60 2.16 12.69
N LYS A 83 -13.67 2.75 13.22
CA LYS A 83 -14.34 2.28 14.46
C LYS A 83 -15.15 1.01 14.26
N GLY A 84 -15.73 0.83 13.07
CA GLY A 84 -16.62 -0.29 12.77
C GLY A 84 -15.90 -1.65 12.77
N GLY A 85 -14.58 -1.67 12.55
CA GLY A 85 -13.78 -2.90 12.59
C GLY A 85 -14.07 -3.90 11.46
N ILE A 86 -14.92 -3.53 10.49
CA ILE A 86 -15.35 -4.39 9.38
C ILE A 86 -14.53 -4.19 8.11
N PHE A 87 -13.80 -3.07 8.00
CA PHE A 87 -12.92 -2.77 6.87
C PHE A 87 -11.46 -3.01 7.26
N PRO A 88 -10.61 -3.46 6.33
CA PRO A 88 -9.19 -3.65 6.59
C PRO A 88 -8.52 -2.28 6.78
N ASP A 89 -7.66 -2.18 7.80
CA ASP A 89 -6.86 -0.98 8.08
C ASP A 89 -5.51 -1.03 7.35
N TYR A 90 -5.03 -2.25 7.10
CA TYR A 90 -3.80 -2.47 6.36
C TYR A 90 -3.85 -3.76 5.54
N GLU A 91 -3.03 -3.80 4.50
CA GLU A 91 -2.78 -5.00 3.71
C GLU A 91 -1.36 -5.48 4.00
N LEU A 92 -1.18 -6.79 4.12
CA LEU A 92 0.10 -7.45 4.25
C LEU A 92 0.31 -8.41 3.09
N ILE A 93 1.44 -8.28 2.41
CA ILE A 93 1.77 -9.06 1.22
C ILE A 93 3.08 -9.79 1.46
N PHE A 94 3.04 -11.12 1.32
CA PHE A 94 4.22 -11.97 1.39
C PHE A 94 4.63 -12.42 0.00
N ASP A 95 5.64 -11.76 -0.54
CA ASP A 95 6.26 -12.12 -1.80
C ASP A 95 7.43 -13.05 -1.56
N VAL A 96 7.38 -14.28 -2.08
CA VAL A 96 8.50 -15.24 -1.97
C VAL A 96 9.57 -14.93 -3.04
N LYS A 97 9.95 -13.65 -3.12
CA LYS A 97 10.98 -13.09 -3.99
C LYS A 97 11.54 -11.80 -3.39
N TYR A 98 12.66 -11.35 -3.93
CA TYR A 98 13.19 -10.02 -3.73
C TYR A 98 12.31 -8.99 -4.45
N ILE A 99 11.81 -8.02 -3.69
CA ILE A 99 11.21 -6.79 -4.22
C ILE A 99 11.90 -5.63 -3.50
N GLY A 100 12.54 -4.75 -4.28
CA GLY A 100 13.26 -3.60 -3.74
C GLY A 100 13.79 -2.69 -4.83
N THR A 101 13.96 -1.41 -4.48
CA THR A 101 14.46 -0.37 -5.38
C THR A 101 15.99 -0.32 -5.46
N ALA A 102 16.69 -0.93 -4.49
CA ALA A 102 18.16 -0.94 -4.41
C ALA A 102 18.84 -1.95 -5.34
N GLY A 103 18.09 -2.66 -6.19
CA GLY A 103 18.59 -3.75 -7.03
C GLY A 103 18.81 -5.06 -6.25
N TYR A 104 18.71 -6.19 -6.96
CA TYR A 104 18.85 -7.51 -6.33
C TYR A 104 20.27 -7.70 -5.76
N PRO A 105 20.44 -7.98 -4.45
CA PRO A 105 21.76 -8.05 -3.80
C PRO A 105 22.56 -9.31 -4.17
N GLY A 106 22.00 -10.24 -4.94
CA GLY A 106 22.70 -11.44 -5.44
C GLY A 106 22.50 -12.70 -4.59
N SER A 107 22.64 -13.86 -5.25
CA SER A 107 22.63 -15.30 -4.85
C SER A 107 21.65 -15.84 -3.81
N ASP A 108 21.10 -15.01 -2.94
CA ASP A 108 20.29 -15.41 -1.80
C ASP A 108 18.80 -15.51 -2.17
N LYS A 109 18.12 -16.39 -1.45
CA LYS A 109 16.67 -16.55 -1.50
C LYS A 109 16.04 -15.56 -0.54
N TYR A 110 15.02 -14.84 -0.98
CA TYR A 110 14.37 -13.81 -0.16
C TYR A 110 12.86 -14.01 -0.11
N ILE A 111 12.30 -13.60 1.02
CA ILE A 111 10.90 -13.22 1.15
C ILE A 111 10.83 -11.72 1.42
N THR A 112 9.97 -11.03 0.68
CA THR A 112 9.64 -9.63 0.90
C THR A 112 8.28 -9.56 1.56
N VAL A 113 8.23 -8.79 2.64
CA VAL A 113 6.99 -8.45 3.32
C VAL A 113 6.72 -6.99 2.99
N SER A 114 5.63 -6.74 2.30
CA SER A 114 5.15 -5.39 1.98
C SER A 114 3.89 -5.12 2.80
N SER A 115 3.74 -3.90 3.30
CA SER A 115 2.51 -3.46 3.95
C SER A 115 2.03 -2.15 3.36
N THR A 116 0.72 -1.99 3.19
CA THR A 116 0.12 -0.71 2.81
C THR A 116 -0.97 -0.30 3.80
N VAL A 117 -1.10 1.01 4.00
CA VAL A 117 -2.20 1.63 4.76
C VAL A 117 -3.42 1.69 3.85
N MET A 118 -4.53 1.08 4.27
CA MET A 118 -5.75 1.00 3.45
C MET A 118 -6.66 2.22 3.63
N ASN A 119 -6.67 2.80 4.83
CA ASN A 119 -7.48 3.97 5.18
C ASN A 119 -6.59 5.18 5.52
N ALA A 120 -5.77 5.61 4.56
CA ALA A 120 -4.83 6.71 4.79
C ALA A 120 -5.55 8.05 5.08
N LEU A 121 -5.02 8.76 6.07
CA LEU A 121 -5.47 10.09 6.45
C LEU A 121 -4.64 11.20 5.80
N SER A 122 -3.39 10.91 5.46
CA SER A 122 -2.54 11.78 4.64
C SER A 122 -3.15 11.95 3.25
N GLN A 123 -3.23 13.18 2.77
CA GLN A 123 -3.73 13.52 1.44
C GLN A 123 -2.68 14.33 0.69
N GLY A 124 -2.44 13.94 -0.56
CA GLY A 124 -1.60 14.64 -1.51
C GLY A 124 -2.42 15.46 -2.52
N ASN A 125 -1.72 16.08 -3.47
CA ASN A 125 -2.33 16.80 -4.58
C ASN A 125 -1.52 16.64 -5.88
N VAL A 126 -2.18 16.93 -7.00
CA VAL A 126 -1.56 17.04 -8.30
C VAL A 126 -2.07 18.29 -8.99
N HIS A 127 -1.15 19.10 -9.52
CA HIS A 127 -1.48 20.32 -10.24
C HIS A 127 -0.67 20.42 -11.53
N ILE A 128 -1.25 21.01 -12.56
CA ILE A 128 -0.53 21.32 -13.79
C ILE A 128 0.62 22.30 -13.51
N ASN A 129 1.72 22.17 -14.25
CA ASN A 129 2.72 23.23 -14.29
C ASN A 129 2.25 24.33 -15.26
N PRO A 130 1.83 25.52 -14.79
CA PRO A 130 1.28 26.55 -15.67
C PRO A 130 2.33 27.12 -16.63
N ALA A 131 3.61 27.05 -16.28
CA ALA A 131 4.71 27.51 -17.14
C ALA A 131 5.05 26.50 -18.25
N ASN A 132 4.65 25.22 -18.10
CA ASN A 132 4.83 24.19 -19.12
C ASN A 132 3.68 23.17 -19.08
N PRO A 133 2.52 23.51 -19.66
CA PRO A 133 1.31 22.67 -19.59
C PRO A 133 1.44 21.29 -20.24
N ILE A 134 2.37 21.12 -21.19
CA ILE A 134 2.68 19.84 -21.83
C ILE A 134 3.76 19.05 -21.08
N GLY A 135 4.36 19.65 -20.06
CA GLY A 135 5.40 19.05 -19.23
C GLY A 135 4.83 18.18 -18.12
N LYS A 136 5.72 17.76 -17.22
CA LYS A 136 5.32 17.00 -16.03
C LYS A 136 4.50 17.90 -15.08
N PRO A 137 3.42 17.37 -14.47
CA PRO A 137 2.70 18.09 -13.43
C PRO A 137 3.52 18.17 -12.13
N PHE A 138 3.10 19.03 -11.23
CA PHE A 138 3.52 19.00 -9.83
C PHE A 138 2.71 17.93 -9.10
N ILE A 139 3.40 16.98 -8.49
CA ILE A 139 2.78 15.92 -7.67
C ILE A 139 3.41 16.00 -6.28
N ASP A 140 2.58 16.28 -5.28
CA ASP A 140 2.96 16.18 -3.88
C ASP A 140 2.14 15.06 -3.24
N HIS A 141 2.80 13.95 -2.92
CA HIS A 141 2.15 12.78 -2.32
C HIS A 141 1.76 13.01 -0.87
N ARG A 142 2.51 13.86 -0.15
CA ARG A 142 2.41 14.04 1.31
C ARG A 142 2.32 12.73 2.11
N PHE A 143 3.03 11.68 1.69
CA PHE A 143 3.10 10.43 2.44
C PHE A 143 3.50 10.73 3.89
N PHE A 144 2.79 10.12 4.84
CA PHE A 144 3.07 10.29 6.27
C PHE A 144 2.98 11.74 6.77
N SER A 145 2.20 12.59 6.10
CA SER A 145 1.86 13.91 6.65
C SER A 145 0.91 13.84 7.86
N ASN A 146 0.30 12.69 8.11
CA ASN A 146 -0.51 12.41 9.29
C ASN A 146 0.10 11.28 10.15
N GLU A 147 0.12 11.46 11.48
CA GLU A 147 0.72 10.53 12.43
C GLU A 147 0.01 9.17 12.50
N HIS A 148 -1.30 9.13 12.22
CA HIS A 148 -2.08 7.91 12.06
C HIS A 148 -1.41 6.95 11.06
N ASP A 149 -1.03 7.45 9.89
CA ASP A 149 -0.50 6.61 8.80
C ASP A 149 0.90 6.09 9.12
N ILE A 150 1.72 6.90 9.82
CA ILE A 150 3.04 6.47 10.28
C ILE A 150 2.89 5.34 11.29
N ASN A 151 1.96 5.47 12.24
CA ASN A 151 1.71 4.46 13.26
C ASN A 151 1.19 3.17 12.64
N LEU A 152 0.25 3.27 11.69
CA LEU A 152 -0.24 2.11 10.94
C LEU A 152 0.88 1.38 10.19
N ALA A 153 1.65 2.10 9.38
CA ALA A 153 2.69 1.50 8.56
C ALA A 153 3.82 0.88 9.41
N SER A 154 4.25 1.59 10.47
CA SER A 154 5.32 1.09 11.35
C SER A 154 4.88 -0.15 12.15
N ARG A 155 3.64 -0.21 12.62
CA ARG A 155 3.11 -1.40 13.30
C ARG A 155 2.99 -2.58 12.33
N ALA A 156 2.45 -2.37 11.13
CA ALA A 156 2.26 -3.43 10.13
C ALA A 156 3.59 -4.09 9.71
N SER A 157 4.68 -3.32 9.70
CA SER A 157 6.02 -3.78 9.37
C SER A 157 6.89 -4.18 10.59
N SER A 158 6.36 -4.13 11.83
CA SER A 158 7.05 -4.19 13.13
C SER A 158 7.51 -2.83 13.68
N LEU A 159 7.13 -2.50 14.93
CA LEU A 159 7.41 -1.24 15.63
C LEU A 159 8.88 -0.75 15.56
N ARG A 160 9.84 -1.67 15.41
CA ARG A 160 11.27 -1.34 15.28
C ARG A 160 11.66 -0.76 13.91
N LEU A 161 10.73 -0.68 12.96
CA LEU A 161 10.97 -0.23 11.59
C LEU A 161 10.35 1.13 11.29
N ARG A 162 9.97 1.95 12.27
CA ARG A 162 9.40 3.29 11.99
C ARG A 162 10.32 4.14 11.13
N GLU A 163 11.60 4.26 11.49
CA GLU A 163 12.58 5.02 10.71
C GLU A 163 12.76 4.45 9.30
N PHE A 164 12.81 3.12 9.19
CA PHE A 164 12.87 2.45 7.89
C PHE A 164 11.63 2.77 7.06
N ALA A 165 10.43 2.59 7.60
CA ALA A 165 9.16 2.85 6.92
C ALA A 165 9.09 4.30 6.40
N VAL A 166 9.43 5.29 7.23
CA VAL A 166 9.44 6.71 6.85
C VAL A 166 10.42 6.98 5.70
N ASN A 167 11.57 6.32 5.71
CA ASN A 167 12.62 6.53 4.68
C ASN A 167 12.43 5.71 3.40
N THR A 168 11.57 4.68 3.42
CA THR A 168 11.40 3.76 2.27
C THR A 168 9.98 3.70 1.72
N VAL A 169 9.06 4.53 2.23
CA VAL A 169 7.68 4.56 1.75
C VAL A 169 7.62 4.89 0.26
N THR A 170 6.75 4.18 -0.45
CA THR A 170 6.50 4.38 -1.88
C THR A 170 5.03 4.16 -2.17
N SER A 171 4.57 4.65 -3.31
CA SER A 171 3.24 4.34 -3.81
C SER A 171 3.10 2.85 -4.13
N PHE A 172 1.92 2.30 -3.83
CA PHE A 172 1.48 0.99 -4.32
C PHE A 172 0.63 1.10 -5.59
N TYR A 173 0.73 2.23 -6.31
CA TYR A 173 0.07 2.48 -7.60
C TYR A 173 -1.47 2.52 -7.55
N HIS A 174 -2.06 2.88 -6.40
CA HIS A 174 -3.51 3.03 -6.22
C HIS A 174 -3.96 4.49 -5.97
N PRO A 175 -3.59 5.48 -6.81
CA PRO A 175 -4.04 6.86 -6.61
C PRO A 175 -5.53 7.00 -6.95
N VAL A 176 -6.29 7.64 -6.07
CA VAL A 176 -7.71 7.96 -6.26
C VAL A 176 -8.05 9.30 -5.62
N GLY A 177 -9.20 9.89 -5.98
CA GLY A 177 -9.76 11.05 -5.27
C GLY A 177 -9.40 12.44 -5.81
N THR A 178 -8.59 12.54 -6.88
CA THR A 178 -8.24 13.85 -7.49
C THR A 178 -9.45 14.57 -8.10
N PHE A 179 -10.50 13.83 -8.47
CA PHE A 179 -11.81 14.33 -8.89
C PHE A 179 -12.90 13.59 -8.11
N SER A 180 -13.09 13.97 -6.85
CA SER A 180 -14.01 13.28 -5.93
C SER A 180 -15.48 13.50 -6.30
N LEU A 181 -16.26 12.40 -6.26
CA LEU A 181 -17.70 12.37 -6.45
C LEU A 181 -18.40 12.50 -5.10
N LEU A 182 -19.16 13.57 -4.89
CA LEU A 182 -20.01 13.75 -3.72
C LEU A 182 -21.25 14.57 -4.05
N ARG A 183 -22.27 14.44 -3.21
CA ARG A 183 -23.64 14.93 -3.46
C ARG A 183 -23.80 16.45 -3.24
N GLU A 184 -22.81 17.12 -2.65
CA GLU A 184 -22.87 18.55 -2.30
C GLU A 184 -21.67 19.31 -2.89
N ALA A 185 -21.85 20.61 -3.17
CA ALA A 185 -20.95 21.40 -4.00
C ALA A 185 -19.71 21.97 -3.27
N GLU A 186 -19.57 21.75 -1.96
CA GLU A 186 -18.42 22.27 -1.22
C GLU A 186 -17.24 21.30 -1.38
N ASP A 187 -16.21 21.75 -2.10
CA ASP A 187 -14.91 21.08 -2.32
C ASP A 187 -14.93 19.80 -3.21
N HIS A 188 -15.95 19.62 -4.04
CA HIS A 188 -16.10 18.46 -4.93
C HIS A 188 -16.25 18.87 -6.39
N ILE A 189 -15.81 18.00 -7.31
CA ILE A 189 -15.67 18.39 -8.73
C ILE A 189 -16.78 17.82 -9.60
N VAL A 190 -17.29 16.63 -9.29
CA VAL A 190 -18.30 15.94 -10.10
C VAL A 190 -19.51 15.50 -9.28
N ASP A 191 -20.69 15.54 -9.90
CA ASP A 191 -21.92 15.02 -9.34
C ASP A 191 -22.04 13.49 -9.46
N ALA A 192 -23.17 12.94 -9.00
CA ALA A 192 -23.44 11.50 -9.06
C ALA A 192 -23.55 10.93 -10.50
N TYR A 193 -23.64 11.78 -11.52
CA TYR A 193 -23.66 11.44 -12.94
C TYR A 193 -22.32 11.72 -13.63
N LEU A 194 -21.28 12.05 -12.86
CA LEU A 194 -19.94 12.39 -13.34
C LEU A 194 -19.91 13.71 -14.16
N LEU A 195 -20.92 14.57 -13.97
CA LEU A 195 -20.93 15.90 -14.57
C LEU A 195 -20.10 16.85 -13.71
N VAL A 196 -19.25 17.64 -14.35
CA VAL A 196 -18.44 18.64 -13.68
C VAL A 196 -19.33 19.79 -13.23
N TYR A 197 -19.22 20.21 -11.98
CA TYR A 197 -19.98 21.34 -11.50
C TYR A 197 -19.57 22.63 -12.23
N GLY A 198 -20.55 23.41 -12.68
CA GLY A 198 -20.34 24.72 -13.32
C GLY A 198 -19.97 24.67 -14.81
N THR A 199 -20.07 23.53 -15.48
CA THR A 199 -19.93 23.38 -16.95
C THR A 199 -21.26 23.12 -17.62
#